data_AF-A0A7C9HBY1-F1
#
_entry.id   AF-A0A7C9HBY1-F1
#
_cell.length_a   1.000
_cell.length_b   1.000
_cell.length_c   1.000
_cell.angle_alpha   90.00
_cell.angle_beta   90.00
_cell.angle_gamma   90.00
#
_symmetry.space_group_name_H-M   'P 1'
#
loop_
_entity.id
_entity.type
_entity.pdbx_description
1 polymer ?
#
loop_
_entity_poly.entity_id
_entity_poly.type
_entity_poly.pdbx_seq_one_letter_code
_entity_poly.pdbx_strand_id
1 'polypeptide(L)'
;MTLSERKEMQRAIRKMLSTYEFTHFITLSTNNPMVKQLRMRGTLKAFDAHLSRYVAGPKWQRHPMRPFWFATLEKPDTHPHWHMLARIEKLPEDPEGLSSPQEHLELKIRVSWSKLCPTGSIAVRPDPNIGAQHYITKDLASWRAIELFEVSGGM
;
A
#
# COMPACT_ATOMS: atom_id res chain seq x y z
N MET A 1 20.36 -2.80 14.63
CA MET A 1 20.25 -1.39 14.23
C MET A 1 20.25 -0.55 15.49
N THR A 2 21.17 0.39 15.61
CA THR A 2 21.24 1.35 16.72
C THR A 2 20.08 2.35 16.63
N LEU A 3 19.83 3.09 17.71
CA LEU A 3 18.83 4.16 17.70
C LEU A 3 19.18 5.27 16.70
N SER A 4 20.47 5.58 16.51
CA SER A 4 20.93 6.58 15.54
C SER A 4 20.65 6.14 14.11
N GLU A 5 21.03 4.90 13.77
CA GLU A 5 20.79 4.30 12.46
C GLU A 5 19.28 4.28 12.12
N ARG A 6 18.42 3.97 13.10
CA ARG A 6 16.96 4.00 12.90
C ARG A 6 16.47 5.40 12.55
N LYS A 7 16.95 6.42 13.27
CA LYS A 7 16.54 7.83 13.04
C LYS A 7 17.04 8.33 11.70
N GLU A 8 18.26 7.98 11.31
CA GLU A 8 18.83 8.33 10.00
C GLU A 8 18.05 7.67 8.87
N MET A 9 17.75 6.38 8.98
CA MET A 9 16.93 5.65 8.02
C MET A 9 15.52 6.26 7.89
N GLN A 10 14.87 6.59 9.01
CA GLN A 10 13.57 7.27 9.01
C GLN A 10 13.63 8.61 8.27
N ARG A 11 14.66 9.43 8.52
CA ARG A 11 14.84 10.72 7.84
C ARG A 11 15.08 10.54 6.34
N ALA A 12 15.93 9.59 5.96
CA ALA A 12 16.23 9.29 4.57
C ALA A 12 14.97 8.83 3.80
N ILE A 13 14.20 7.90 4.37
CA ILE A 13 12.95 7.43 3.78
C ILE A 13 11.94 8.56 3.68
N ARG A 14 11.76 9.38 4.71
CA ARG A 14 10.85 10.54 4.64
C ARG A 14 11.25 11.51 3.55
N LYS A 15 12.55 11.81 3.43
CA LYS A 15 13.07 12.66 2.36
C LYS A 15 12.78 12.07 0.98
N MET A 16 12.99 10.76 0.79
CA MET A 16 12.62 10.06 -0.43
C MET A 16 11.11 10.11 -0.68
N LEU A 17 10.26 9.81 0.30
CA LEU A 17 8.81 9.84 0.15
C LEU A 17 8.29 11.24 -0.20
N SER A 18 8.97 12.29 0.26
CA SER A 18 8.60 13.67 -0.08
C SER A 18 8.83 14.05 -1.55
N THR A 19 9.57 13.24 -2.32
CA THR A 19 9.74 13.45 -3.77
C THR A 19 8.62 12.85 -4.61
N TYR A 20 7.69 12.12 -3.99
CA TYR A 20 6.56 11.48 -4.66
C TYR A 20 5.24 12.10 -4.23
N GLU A 21 4.34 12.27 -5.18
CA GLU A 21 2.95 12.67 -4.92
C GLU A 21 2.09 11.42 -4.73
N PHE A 22 1.76 11.13 -3.49
CA PHE A 22 0.82 10.05 -3.16
C PHE A 22 -0.60 10.60 -3.09
N THR A 23 -1.56 9.85 -3.62
CA THR A 23 -2.98 10.25 -3.63
C THR A 23 -3.81 9.53 -2.58
N HIS A 24 -3.32 8.40 -2.03
CA HIS A 24 -4.05 7.60 -1.06
C HIS A 24 -3.16 7.06 0.05
N PHE A 25 -3.74 6.97 1.25
CA PHE A 25 -3.22 6.16 2.36
C PHE A 25 -4.12 4.93 2.54
N ILE A 26 -3.54 3.74 2.41
CA ILE A 26 -4.25 2.47 2.50
C ILE A 26 -3.71 1.69 3.69
N THR A 27 -4.59 1.15 4.53
CA THR A 27 -4.24 0.18 5.58
C THR A 27 -4.88 -1.15 5.25
N LEU A 28 -4.08 -2.22 5.25
CA LEU A 28 -4.51 -3.60 5.05
C LEU A 28 -4.13 -4.42 6.29
N SER A 29 -5.11 -4.83 7.08
CA SER A 29 -4.88 -5.59 8.31
C SER A 29 -5.28 -7.05 8.14
N THR A 30 -4.72 -7.92 8.99
CA THR A 30 -5.24 -9.26 9.23
C THR A 30 -5.53 -9.49 10.71
N ASN A 31 -6.68 -10.09 11.01
CA ASN A 31 -7.00 -10.54 12.37
C ASN A 31 -6.37 -11.91 12.69
N ASN A 32 -5.58 -12.50 11.78
CA ASN A 32 -4.97 -13.80 11.98
C ASN A 32 -3.48 -13.65 12.39
N PRO A 33 -3.14 -13.78 13.68
CA PRO A 33 -1.76 -13.64 14.16
C PRO A 33 -0.85 -14.77 13.67
N MET A 34 -1.41 -15.88 13.15
CA MET A 34 -0.63 -17.00 12.62
C MET A 34 -0.11 -16.76 11.19
N VAL A 35 -0.49 -15.65 10.55
CA VAL A 35 0.01 -15.33 9.21
C VAL A 35 1.46 -14.84 9.34
N LYS A 36 2.40 -15.75 9.09
CA LYS A 36 3.83 -15.43 9.05
C LYS A 36 4.11 -14.28 8.08
N GLN A 37 5.11 -13.45 8.39
CA GLN A 37 5.55 -12.31 7.58
C GLN A 37 5.75 -12.64 6.08
N LEU A 38 6.33 -13.80 5.76
CA LEU A 38 6.53 -14.22 4.37
C LEU A 38 5.20 -14.36 3.60
N ARG A 39 4.17 -14.90 4.27
CA ARG A 39 2.83 -15.01 3.70
C ARG A 39 2.19 -13.63 3.55
N MET A 40 2.37 -12.72 4.52
CA MET A 40 1.89 -11.33 4.41
C MET A 40 2.48 -10.59 3.21
N ARG A 41 3.77 -10.79 2.91
CA ARG A 41 4.40 -10.22 1.72
C ARG A 41 3.82 -10.80 0.43
N GLY A 42 3.66 -12.13 0.36
CA GLY A 42 3.00 -12.78 -0.78
C GLY A 42 1.58 -12.27 -1.01
N THR A 43 0.83 -12.09 0.07
CA THR A 43 -0.52 -11.50 0.06
C THR A 43 -0.50 -10.04 -0.43
N LEU A 44 0.48 -9.23 -0.02
CA LEU A 44 0.62 -7.85 -0.50
C LEU A 44 0.92 -7.80 -2.02
N LYS A 45 1.77 -8.70 -2.53
CA LYS A 45 2.05 -8.80 -3.98
C LYS A 45 0.83 -9.24 -4.79
N ALA A 46 0.03 -10.17 -4.26
CA ALA A 46 -1.23 -10.56 -4.89
C ALA A 46 -2.25 -9.40 -4.88
N PHE A 47 -2.28 -8.62 -3.80
CA PHE A 47 -3.09 -7.41 -3.70
C PHE A 47 -2.67 -6.37 -4.74
N ASP A 48 -1.37 -6.14 -4.92
CA ASP A 48 -0.84 -5.27 -5.98
C ASP A 48 -1.32 -5.70 -7.36
N ALA A 49 -1.24 -6.98 -7.68
CA ALA A 49 -1.74 -7.50 -8.96
C ALA A 49 -3.25 -7.24 -9.15
N HIS A 50 -4.06 -7.36 -8.09
CA HIS A 50 -5.49 -7.05 -8.14
C HIS A 50 -5.74 -5.54 -8.34
N LEU A 51 -5.06 -4.68 -7.58
CA LEU A 51 -5.20 -3.23 -7.68
C LEU A 51 -4.71 -2.72 -9.03
N SER A 52 -3.55 -3.19 -9.49
CA SER A 52 -2.99 -2.88 -10.81
C SER A 52 -3.90 -3.33 -11.95
N ARG A 53 -4.49 -4.54 -11.87
CA ARG A 53 -5.46 -5.00 -12.87
C ARG A 53 -6.74 -4.16 -12.87
N TYR A 54 -7.18 -3.68 -11.71
CA TYR A 54 -8.34 -2.81 -11.63
C TYR A 54 -8.06 -1.44 -12.26
N VAL A 55 -6.93 -0.82 -11.92
CA VAL A 55 -6.55 0.52 -12.39
C VAL A 55 -6.13 0.54 -13.86
N ALA A 56 -5.30 -0.42 -14.28
CA ALA A 56 -4.66 -0.45 -15.60
C ALA A 56 -5.24 -1.52 -16.55
N GLY A 57 -6.23 -2.29 -16.11
CA GLY A 57 -6.91 -3.32 -16.91
C GLY A 57 -6.16 -4.67 -17.02
N PRO A 58 -6.66 -5.59 -17.87
CA PRO A 58 -6.15 -6.98 -17.95
C PRO A 58 -4.67 -7.11 -18.32
N LYS A 59 -4.14 -6.15 -19.11
CA LYS A 59 -2.74 -6.12 -19.55
C LYS A 59 -1.88 -5.21 -18.67
N TRP A 60 -2.25 -5.03 -17.40
CA TRP A 60 -1.57 -4.12 -16.46
C TRP A 60 -0.05 -4.30 -16.43
N GLN A 61 0.45 -5.54 -16.57
CA GLN A 61 1.89 -5.86 -16.60
C GLN A 61 2.68 -5.23 -17.77
N ARG A 62 1.99 -4.67 -18.76
CA ARG A 62 2.59 -3.92 -19.88
C ARG A 62 2.17 -2.45 -19.90
N HIS A 63 1.32 -2.05 -18.94
CA HIS A 63 0.78 -0.71 -18.91
C HIS A 63 1.80 0.26 -18.29
N PRO A 64 2.01 1.45 -18.89
CA PRO A 64 2.91 2.46 -18.35
C PRO A 64 2.34 3.13 -17.08
N MET A 65 1.02 3.30 -17.01
CA MET A 65 0.35 3.89 -15.85
C MET A 65 -0.11 2.77 -14.91
N ARG A 66 0.64 2.51 -13.84
CA ARG A 66 0.26 1.57 -12.77
C ARG A 66 0.22 2.29 -11.43
N PRO A 67 -0.53 1.74 -10.46
CA PRO A 67 -0.37 2.16 -9.08
C PRO A 67 1.10 2.08 -8.67
N PHE A 68 1.62 3.19 -8.17
CA PHE A 68 2.92 3.23 -7.49
C PHE A 68 2.65 3.24 -5.99
N TRP A 69 3.38 2.46 -5.21
CA TRP A 69 3.18 2.46 -3.76
C TRP A 69 4.42 2.12 -2.94
N PHE A 70 4.41 2.63 -1.71
CA PHE A 70 5.36 2.32 -0.65
C PHE A 70 4.59 1.77 0.54
N ALA A 71 5.02 0.62 1.08
CA ALA A 71 4.35 -0.05 2.17
C ALA A 71 5.28 -0.40 3.33
N THR A 72 4.74 -0.36 4.55
CA THR A 72 5.42 -0.82 5.75
C THR A 72 4.57 -1.76 6.56
N LEU A 73 5.16 -2.86 7.03
CA LEU A 73 4.52 -3.81 7.93
C LEU A 73 4.67 -3.36 9.38
N GLU A 74 3.55 -3.20 10.08
CA GLU A 74 3.48 -2.90 11.50
C GLU A 74 2.97 -4.14 12.27
N LYS A 75 3.51 -4.33 13.49
CA LYS A 75 3.12 -5.39 14.46
C LYS A 75 3.02 -6.81 13.85
N PRO A 76 4.10 -7.34 13.23
CA PRO A 76 4.07 -8.63 12.53
C PRO A 76 3.66 -9.83 13.41
N ASP A 77 3.88 -9.75 14.74
CA ASP A 77 3.68 -10.87 15.66
C ASP A 77 2.36 -10.82 16.44
N THR A 78 1.63 -9.70 16.40
CA THR A 78 0.40 -9.52 17.21
C THR A 78 -0.80 -9.16 16.37
N HIS A 79 -0.68 -8.17 15.51
CA HIS A 79 -1.75 -7.72 14.63
C HIS A 79 -1.13 -7.18 13.33
N PRO A 80 -0.74 -8.07 12.41
CA PRO A 80 0.02 -7.67 11.23
C PRO A 80 -0.84 -6.78 10.34
N HIS A 81 -0.33 -5.61 10.01
CA HIS A 81 -0.98 -4.73 9.04
C HIS A 81 0.02 -3.95 8.20
N TRP A 82 -0.31 -3.79 6.93
CA TRP A 82 0.42 -2.96 6.00
C TRP A 82 -0.18 -1.56 6.03
N HIS A 83 0.66 -0.56 6.26
CA HIS A 83 0.37 0.82 5.91
C HIS A 83 1.00 1.10 4.55
N MET A 84 0.24 1.71 3.65
CA MET A 84 0.67 1.95 2.27
C MET A 84 0.37 3.40 1.88
N LEU A 85 1.35 4.06 1.28
CA LEU A 85 1.17 5.26 0.50
C LEU A 85 1.06 4.85 -0.96
N ALA A 86 -0.03 5.21 -1.64
CA ALA A 86 -0.27 4.85 -3.03
C ALA A 86 -0.54 6.09 -3.89
N ARG A 87 0.06 6.13 -5.08
CA ARG A 87 -0.27 7.04 -6.17
C ARG A 87 -1.13 6.27 -7.16
N ILE A 88 -2.40 6.64 -7.20
CA ILE A 88 -3.39 6.17 -8.16
C ILE A 88 -3.87 7.40 -8.93
N GLU A 89 -3.43 7.53 -10.18
CA GLU A 89 -3.65 8.72 -11.01
C GLU A 89 -5.01 8.74 -11.69
N LYS A 90 -5.48 7.55 -12.08
CA LYS A 90 -6.74 7.38 -12.78
C LYS A 90 -7.49 6.21 -12.19
N LEU A 91 -8.72 6.48 -11.77
CA LEU A 91 -9.67 5.43 -11.43
C LEU A 91 -10.52 5.14 -12.67
N PRO A 92 -10.86 3.87 -12.93
CA PRO A 92 -11.88 3.54 -13.90
C PRO A 92 -13.16 4.31 -13.59
N GLU A 93 -13.77 4.91 -14.62
CA GLU A 93 -15.07 5.58 -14.47
C GLU A 93 -16.13 4.56 -14.04
N ASP A 94 -17.00 4.96 -13.12
CA ASP A 94 -18.17 4.17 -12.75
C ASP A 94 -19.20 4.32 -13.89
N PRO A 95 -19.46 3.26 -14.69
CA PRO A 95 -20.35 3.36 -15.83
C PRO A 95 -21.80 3.67 -15.42
N GLU A 96 -22.18 3.40 -14.17
CA GLU A 96 -23.52 3.66 -13.66
C GLU A 96 -23.60 4.97 -12.84
N GLY A 97 -22.45 5.59 -12.54
CA GLY A 97 -22.38 6.84 -11.77
C GLY A 97 -22.99 6.76 -10.37
N LEU A 98 -23.11 5.55 -9.80
CA LEU A 98 -23.82 5.30 -8.55
C LEU A 98 -22.96 5.57 -7.31
N SER A 99 -21.65 5.73 -7.48
CA SER A 99 -20.69 5.94 -6.41
C SER A 99 -19.63 6.97 -6.79
N SER A 100 -19.11 7.69 -5.80
CA SER A 100 -17.93 8.54 -6.02
C SER A 100 -16.71 7.65 -6.38
N PRO A 101 -15.73 8.16 -7.14
CA PRO A 101 -14.52 7.39 -7.47
C PRO A 101 -13.83 6.81 -6.23
N GLN A 102 -13.82 7.55 -5.12
CA GLN A 102 -13.26 7.12 -3.85
C GLN A 102 -14.01 5.92 -3.25
N GLU A 103 -15.34 5.95 -3.22
CA GLU A 103 -16.16 4.82 -2.72
C GLU A 103 -15.98 3.59 -3.59
N HIS A 104 -15.91 3.78 -4.91
CA HIS A 104 -15.67 2.69 -5.85
C HIS A 104 -14.28 2.06 -5.62
N LEU A 105 -13.24 2.88 -5.46
CA LEU A 105 -11.89 2.41 -5.13
C LEU A 105 -11.88 1.64 -3.81
N GLU A 106 -12.49 2.18 -2.77
CA GLU A 106 -12.54 1.52 -1.45
C GLU A 106 -13.26 0.16 -1.55
N LEU A 107 -14.39 0.10 -2.25
CA LEU A 107 -15.11 -1.16 -2.46
C LEU A 107 -14.25 -2.18 -3.21
N LYS A 108 -13.52 -1.77 -4.24
CA LYS A 108 -12.64 -2.66 -5.01
C LYS A 108 -11.44 -3.13 -4.20
N ILE A 109 -10.84 -2.25 -3.40
CA ILE A 109 -9.77 -2.62 -2.45
C ILE A 109 -10.32 -3.62 -1.42
N ARG A 110 -11.50 -3.37 -0.86
CA ARG A 110 -12.17 -4.26 0.10
C ARG A 110 -12.44 -5.64 -0.47
N VAL A 111 -13.03 -5.72 -1.67
CA VAL A 111 -13.28 -6.99 -2.37
C VAL A 111 -11.98 -7.70 -2.74
N SER A 112 -10.96 -6.96 -3.14
CA SER A 112 -9.65 -7.56 -3.49
C SER A 112 -8.95 -8.11 -2.26
N TRP A 113 -8.98 -7.38 -1.14
CA TRP A 113 -8.37 -7.79 0.12
C TRP A 113 -9.12 -8.96 0.75
N SER A 114 -10.46 -8.94 0.79
CA SER A 114 -11.25 -10.03 1.41
C SER A 114 -11.05 -11.37 0.70
N LYS A 115 -10.80 -11.37 -0.61
CA LYS A 115 -10.43 -12.59 -1.36
C LYS A 115 -9.09 -13.18 -0.94
N LEU A 116 -8.14 -12.33 -0.55
CA LEU A 116 -6.77 -12.72 -0.19
C LEU A 116 -6.61 -12.95 1.32
N CYS A 117 -7.39 -12.22 2.12
CA CYS A 117 -7.40 -12.23 3.57
C CYS A 117 -8.85 -12.08 4.08
N PRO A 118 -9.62 -13.18 4.18
CA PRO A 118 -11.04 -13.13 4.54
C PRO A 118 -11.35 -12.50 5.90
N THR A 119 -10.43 -12.64 6.86
CA THR A 119 -10.55 -12.05 8.19
C THR A 119 -9.89 -10.68 8.31
N GLY A 120 -9.41 -10.12 7.20
CA GLY A 120 -8.73 -8.84 7.17
C GLY A 120 -9.68 -7.66 7.09
N SER A 121 -9.18 -6.48 7.46
CA SER A 121 -9.89 -5.22 7.28
C SER A 121 -9.09 -4.25 6.42
N ILE A 122 -9.79 -3.28 5.84
CA ILE A 122 -9.19 -2.22 5.04
C ILE A 122 -9.62 -0.85 5.58
N ALA A 123 -8.75 0.13 5.41
CA ALA A 123 -9.09 1.54 5.52
C ALA A 123 -8.40 2.29 4.38
N VAL A 124 -9.14 3.12 3.66
CA VAL A 124 -8.62 3.94 2.56
C VAL A 124 -8.91 5.40 2.89
N ARG A 125 -7.91 6.26 2.75
CA ARG A 125 -8.06 7.71 2.92
C ARG A 125 -7.45 8.41 1.71
N PRO A 126 -8.17 9.35 1.08
CA PRO A 126 -7.56 10.21 0.06
C PRO A 126 -6.57 11.19 0.71
N ASP A 127 -5.74 11.81 -0.12
CA ASP A 127 -4.85 12.93 0.22
C ASP A 127 -3.98 12.69 1.46
N PRO A 128 -3.01 11.75 1.38
CA PRO A 128 -2.07 11.52 2.47
C PRO A 128 -1.24 12.77 2.73
N ASN A 129 -1.54 13.46 3.82
CA ASN A 129 -0.75 14.60 4.27
C ASN A 129 0.66 14.16 4.77
N ILE A 130 1.51 15.14 5.10
CA ILE A 130 2.83 14.92 5.73
C ILE A 130 2.73 14.00 6.96
N GLY A 131 1.63 14.09 7.71
CA GLY A 131 1.34 13.21 8.84
C GLY A 131 1.31 11.72 8.46
N ALA A 132 0.78 11.37 7.28
CA ALA A 132 0.77 10.00 6.77
C ALA A 132 2.19 9.47 6.48
N GLN A 133 3.09 10.31 5.93
CA GLN A 133 4.50 9.97 5.71
C GLN A 133 5.26 9.78 7.03
N HIS A 134 4.96 10.61 8.04
CA HIS A 134 5.50 10.43 9.38
C HIS A 134 4.99 9.14 10.03
N TYR A 135 3.71 8.86 9.85
CA TYR A 135 3.03 7.72 10.42
C TYR A 135 3.53 6.39 9.84
N ILE A 136 3.63 6.27 8.52
CA ILE A 136 4.13 5.04 7.85
C ILE A 136 5.59 4.72 8.22
N THR A 137 6.37 5.73 8.63
CA THR A 137 7.78 5.55 9.00
C THR A 137 8.03 5.39 10.50
N LYS A 138 7.00 5.47 11.35
CA LYS A 138 7.15 5.49 12.83
C LYS A 138 7.78 4.20 13.37
N ASP A 139 7.37 3.05 12.83
CA ASP A 139 7.72 1.71 13.34
C ASP A 139 8.66 0.92 12.43
N LEU A 140 9.54 1.63 11.72
CA LEU A 140 10.62 1.03 10.95
C LEU A 140 11.65 0.36 11.88
N ALA A 141 11.35 -0.87 12.29
CA ALA A 141 12.23 -1.71 13.08
C ALA A 141 13.30 -2.41 12.21
N SER A 142 13.04 -2.57 10.91
CA SER A 142 13.94 -3.23 9.95
C SER A 142 13.60 -2.85 8.51
N TRP A 143 14.59 -2.87 7.62
CA TRP A 143 14.36 -2.81 6.16
C TRP A 143 13.45 -3.94 5.67
N ARG A 144 13.39 -5.07 6.39
CA ARG A 144 12.47 -6.18 6.09
C ARG A 144 11.00 -5.82 6.32
N ALA A 145 10.71 -4.73 7.01
CA ALA A 145 9.35 -4.24 7.15
C ALA A 145 8.92 -3.37 5.97
N ILE A 146 9.82 -3.04 5.04
CA ILE A 146 9.56 -2.14 3.92
C ILE A 146 9.35 -2.96 2.65
N GLU A 147 8.32 -2.60 1.89
CA GLU A 147 8.13 -3.06 0.53
C GLU A 147 7.92 -1.81 -0.35
N LEU A 148 8.74 -1.67 -1.39
CA LEU A 148 8.60 -0.63 -2.40
C LEU A 148 8.31 -1.33 -3.72
N PHE A 149 7.24 -0.91 -4.39
CA PHE A 149 6.97 -1.31 -5.77
C PHE A 149 7.09 -0.09 -6.66
N GLU A 150 8.26 0.01 -7.27
CA GLU A 150 8.51 0.95 -8.35
C GLU A 150 8.24 0.24 -9.68
N VAL A 151 7.49 0.91 -10.56
CA VAL A 151 7.36 0.44 -11.94
C VAL A 151 8.76 0.52 -12.53
N SER A 152 9.35 -0.62 -12.86
CA SER A 152 10.61 -0.69 -13.61
C SER A 152 10.31 -0.18 -15.03
N GLY A 153 10.29 1.14 -15.19
CA GLY A 153 10.30 1.85 -16.46
C GLY A 153 11.61 2.62 -16.55
N GLY A 154 12.42 2.30 -17.56
CA GLY A 154 13.83 2.65 -17.64
C GLY A 154 14.15 4.14 -17.51
N MET A 155 15.29 4.40 -16.88
CA MET A 155 16.23 5.37 -17.41
C MET A 155 16.90 4.78 -18.65
#